data_AF-A0A0C2Z7P9-F1
#
_entry.id   AF-A0A0C2Z7P9-F1
#
_cell.length_a   1.000
_cell.length_b   1.000
_cell.length_c   1.000
_cell.angle_alpha   90.00
_cell.angle_beta   90.00
_cell.angle_gamma   90.00
#
_symmetry.space_group_name_H-M   'P 1'
#
loop_
_entity.id
_entity.type
_entity.pdbx_description
1 polymer ?
#
loop_
_entity_poly.entity_id
_entity_poly.type
_entity_poly.pdbx_seq_one_letter_code
_entity_poly.pdbx_strand_id
1 'polypeptide(L)'
;MKKIFLIGVIIVTIVLLFVNEIIKPNETIAANKIIESKSNNASKPEEKLVIAGPVATISHPLFHLIESGALKDVAKKVEFRLWQNPDELRAILLKKEAHIVAIPTNVAANLYNKGQDIKLLNVPIWGILEIITRDKNIKTINDLKGYSVVILVNNPQTWQGAAMQNDIIKWLVQNY
;
A
#
# COMPACT_ATOMS: atom_id res chain seq x y z
N MET A 1 -38.95 -26.61 1.01
CA MET A 1 -38.34 -25.50 1.77
C MET A 1 -37.44 -25.95 2.93
N LYS A 2 -37.82 -26.93 3.77
CA LYS A 2 -37.01 -27.36 4.94
C LYS A 2 -35.62 -27.97 4.63
N LYS A 3 -35.43 -28.64 3.48
CA LYS A 3 -34.15 -29.30 3.13
C LYS A 3 -33.02 -28.32 2.74
N ILE A 4 -33.35 -27.20 2.08
CA ILE A 4 -32.39 -26.15 1.70
C ILE A 4 -31.90 -25.39 2.94
N PHE A 5 -32.79 -25.19 3.91
CA PHE A 5 -32.45 -24.55 5.19
C PHE A 5 -31.49 -25.43 6.02
N LEU A 6 -31.68 -26.75 6.01
CA LEU A 6 -30.83 -27.69 6.74
C LEU A 6 -29.40 -27.76 6.16
N ILE A 7 -29.26 -27.71 4.83
CA ILE A 7 -27.95 -27.70 4.16
C ILE A 7 -27.19 -26.39 4.46
N GLY A 8 -27.90 -25.25 4.48
CA GLY A 8 -27.30 -23.97 4.87
C GLY A 8 -26.75 -23.95 6.29
N VAL A 9 -27.47 -24.53 7.26
CA VAL A 9 -27.02 -24.62 8.66
C VAL A 9 -25.82 -25.55 8.80
N ILE A 10 -25.79 -26.68 8.08
CA ILE A 10 -24.65 -27.61 8.10
C ILE A 10 -23.39 -26.97 7.50
N ILE A 11 -23.51 -26.23 6.40
CA ILE A 11 -22.38 -25.52 5.79
C ILE A 11 -21.86 -24.43 6.73
N VAL A 12 -22.74 -23.64 7.35
CA VAL A 12 -22.34 -22.60 8.32
C VAL A 12 -21.63 -23.21 9.53
N THR A 13 -22.11 -24.38 10.01
CA THR A 13 -21.49 -25.07 11.15
C THR A 13 -20.12 -25.65 10.80
N ILE A 14 -19.96 -26.22 9.59
CA ILE A 14 -18.67 -26.73 9.11
C ILE A 14 -17.68 -25.58 8.90
N VAL A 15 -18.12 -24.44 8.37
CA VAL A 15 -17.27 -23.25 8.21
C VAL A 15 -16.84 -22.70 9.58
N LEU A 16 -17.72 -22.66 10.57
CA LEU A 16 -17.38 -22.27 11.94
C LEU A 16 -16.38 -23.21 12.60
N LEU A 17 -16.49 -24.53 12.35
CA LEU A 17 -15.53 -25.51 12.87
C LEU A 17 -14.16 -25.40 12.16
N PHE A 18 -14.14 -25.14 10.85
CA PHE A 18 -12.89 -24.95 10.10
C PHE A 18 -12.16 -23.65 10.48
N VAL A 19 -12.89 -22.55 10.75
CA VAL A 19 -12.28 -21.31 11.23
C VAL A 19 -11.61 -21.50 12.59
N ASN A 20 -12.19 -22.32 13.47
CA ASN A 20 -11.66 -22.56 14.81
C ASN A 20 -10.41 -23.47 14.82
N GLU A 21 -10.21 -24.28 13.78
CA GLU A 21 -9.04 -25.16 13.64
C GLU A 21 -7.84 -24.46 12.97
N ILE A 22 -8.10 -23.44 12.13
CA ILE A 22 -7.07 -22.59 11.51
C ILE A 22 -6.46 -21.60 12.51
N ILE A 23 -7.21 -21.21 13.54
CA ILE A 23 -6.74 -20.30 14.60
C ILE A 23 -6.32 -21.12 15.82
N LYS A 24 -5.04 -21.51 15.91
CA LYS A 24 -4.48 -22.11 17.13
C LYS A 24 -4.39 -21.03 18.22
N PRO A 25 -5.17 -21.11 19.33
CA PRO A 25 -5.23 -20.03 20.33
C PRO A 25 -3.87 -19.76 21.01
N ASN A 26 -3.00 -20.77 21.12
CA ASN A 26 -1.69 -20.62 21.77
C ASN A 26 -0.67 -19.81 20.94
N GLU A 27 -0.75 -19.82 19.61
CA GLU A 27 0.15 -19.01 18.76
C GLU A 27 -0.31 -17.55 18.71
N THR A 28 -1.63 -17.30 18.73
CA THR A 28 -2.19 -15.95 18.79
C THR A 28 -1.97 -15.26 20.14
N ILE A 29 -2.05 -16.01 21.26
CA ILE A 29 -1.75 -15.47 22.60
C ILE A 29 -0.25 -15.19 22.74
N ALA A 30 0.62 -16.05 22.20
CA ALA A 30 2.06 -15.79 22.19
C ALA A 30 2.40 -14.58 21.29
N ALA A 31 1.81 -14.48 20.10
CA ALA A 31 1.99 -13.33 19.21
C ALA A 31 1.47 -12.03 19.85
N ASN A 32 0.30 -12.04 20.48
CA ASN A 32 -0.24 -10.86 21.17
C ASN A 32 0.59 -10.48 22.41
N LYS A 33 1.10 -11.45 23.17
CA LYS A 33 2.00 -11.19 24.30
C LYS A 33 3.36 -10.65 23.84
N ILE A 34 3.85 -11.08 22.68
CA ILE A 34 5.06 -10.55 22.03
C ILE A 34 4.78 -9.12 21.51
N ILE A 35 3.62 -8.84 20.93
CA ILE A 35 3.21 -7.51 20.45
C ILE A 35 3.02 -6.53 21.62
N GLU A 36 2.36 -6.95 22.72
CA GLU A 36 2.21 -6.13 23.93
C GLU A 36 3.55 -5.89 24.63
N SER A 37 4.41 -6.91 24.77
CA SER A 37 5.73 -6.73 25.39
C SER A 37 6.67 -5.82 24.59
N LYS A 38 6.51 -5.76 23.26
CA LYS A 38 7.28 -4.85 22.39
C LYS A 38 6.67 -3.45 22.30
N SER A 39 5.36 -3.32 22.54
CA SER A 39 4.63 -2.05 22.63
C SER A 39 4.84 -1.33 23.97
N ASN A 40 5.28 -2.05 25.02
CA ASN A 40 5.47 -1.48 26.37
C ASN A 40 6.81 -0.75 26.59
N ASN A 41 7.68 -0.69 25.57
CA ASN A 41 8.65 0.38 25.52
C ASN A 41 7.94 1.61 24.94
N ALA A 42 7.21 2.34 25.81
CA ALA A 42 6.75 3.68 25.48
C ALA A 42 8.00 4.55 25.26
N SER A 43 8.53 4.49 24.03
CA SER A 43 9.61 5.34 23.57
C SER A 43 9.13 6.76 23.72
N LYS A 44 9.91 7.59 24.39
CA LYS A 44 9.61 9.02 24.54
C LYS A 44 9.32 9.60 23.16
N PRO A 45 8.29 10.44 22.98
CA PRO A 45 7.95 10.98 21.68
C PRO A 45 9.16 11.68 21.05
N GLU A 46 9.38 11.43 19.76
CA GLU A 46 10.45 12.07 19.00
C GLU A 46 10.28 13.60 19.02
N GLU A 47 11.39 14.35 19.03
CA GLU A 47 11.31 15.82 19.01
C GLU A 47 10.65 16.32 17.71
N LYS A 48 10.97 15.68 16.59
CA LYS A 48 10.45 16.03 15.27
C LYS A 48 10.30 14.79 14.38
N LEU A 49 9.09 14.58 13.87
CA LEU A 49 8.81 13.63 12.80
C LEU A 49 8.65 14.37 11.47
N VAL A 50 9.29 13.86 10.41
CA VAL A 50 9.22 14.44 9.06
C VAL A 50 8.65 13.39 8.13
N ILE A 51 7.51 13.71 7.53
CA ILE A 51 6.80 12.86 6.57
C ILE A 51 6.90 13.55 5.21
N ALA A 52 7.47 12.88 4.22
CA ALA A 52 7.58 13.39 2.87
C ALA A 52 6.56 12.73 1.93
N GLY A 53 5.90 13.49 1.07
CA GLY A 53 4.92 12.94 0.13
C GLY A 53 4.61 13.87 -1.05
N PRO A 54 3.99 13.35 -2.12
CA PRO A 54 3.57 14.15 -3.27
C PRO A 54 2.24 14.87 -3.02
N VAL A 55 1.85 15.85 -3.86
CA VAL A 55 0.45 16.32 -3.87
C VAL A 55 -0.38 15.28 -4.61
N ALA A 56 -0.88 14.29 -3.88
CA ALA A 56 -1.72 13.23 -4.44
C ALA A 56 -2.62 12.66 -3.34
N THR A 57 -3.53 11.75 -3.74
CA THR A 57 -4.48 11.07 -2.85
C THR A 57 -3.82 10.46 -1.61
N ILE A 58 -2.57 10.02 -1.71
CA ILE A 58 -1.79 9.44 -0.60
C ILE A 58 -1.51 10.44 0.54
N SER A 59 -1.46 11.73 0.23
CA SER A 59 -1.11 12.77 1.20
C SER A 59 -2.32 13.30 1.96
N HIS A 60 -3.54 13.19 1.44
CA HIS A 60 -4.75 13.59 2.16
C HIS A 60 -4.91 12.91 3.53
N PRO A 61 -4.82 11.57 3.66
CA PRO A 61 -4.90 10.94 4.98
C PRO A 61 -3.72 11.33 5.88
N LEU A 62 -2.54 11.61 5.31
CA LEU A 62 -1.39 12.08 6.08
C LEU A 62 -1.63 13.48 6.66
N PHE A 63 -2.20 14.41 5.87
CA PHE A 63 -2.59 15.72 6.37
C PHE A 63 -3.64 15.60 7.47
N HIS A 64 -4.65 14.76 7.29
CA HIS A 64 -5.66 14.53 8.32
C HIS A 64 -5.07 13.98 9.63
N LEU A 65 -4.10 13.05 9.56
CA LEU A 65 -3.38 12.54 10.74
C LEU A 65 -2.59 13.64 11.46
N ILE A 66 -1.97 14.55 10.71
CA ILE A 66 -1.23 15.68 11.25
C ILE A 66 -2.18 16.69 11.91
N GLU A 67 -3.25 17.07 11.22
CA GLU A 67 -4.23 18.06 11.69
C GLU A 67 -5.03 17.59 12.90
N SER A 68 -5.44 16.32 12.92
CA SER A 68 -6.15 15.71 14.05
C SER A 68 -5.27 15.53 15.29
N GLY A 69 -3.94 15.63 15.15
CA GLY A 69 -3.00 15.39 16.23
C GLY A 69 -2.89 13.92 16.63
N ALA A 70 -3.24 12.99 15.73
CA ALA A 70 -3.20 11.55 15.95
C ALA A 70 -1.77 11.00 16.17
N LEU A 71 -0.74 11.83 16.00
CA LEU A 71 0.68 11.48 16.14
C LEU A 71 1.36 12.12 17.35
N LYS A 72 0.61 12.73 18.28
CA LYS A 72 1.16 13.45 19.45
C LYS A 72 1.88 12.55 20.45
N ASP A 73 1.46 11.30 20.54
CA ASP A 73 2.09 10.21 21.29
C ASP A 73 3.38 9.71 20.62
N VAL A 74 3.53 9.94 19.31
CA VAL A 74 4.72 9.53 18.54
C VAL A 74 5.76 10.64 18.45
N ALA A 75 5.35 11.90 18.24
CA ALA A 75 6.25 13.03 18.09
C ALA A 75 5.66 14.35 18.59
N LYS A 76 6.52 15.22 19.13
CA LYS A 76 6.14 16.56 19.61
C LYS A 76 5.79 17.51 18.45
N LYS A 77 6.52 17.39 17.33
CA LYS A 77 6.29 18.16 16.11
C LYS A 77 6.25 17.22 14.91
N VAL A 78 5.22 17.33 14.09
CA VAL A 78 5.14 16.63 12.81
C VAL A 78 5.21 17.66 11.68
N GLU A 79 6.11 17.43 10.73
CA GLU A 79 6.29 18.27 9.54
C GLU A 79 6.00 17.44 8.30
N PHE A 80 5.17 18.00 7.42
CA PHE A 80 4.96 17.44 6.09
C PHE A 80 5.86 18.14 5.07
N ARG A 81 6.65 17.37 4.33
CA ARG A 81 7.52 17.87 3.27
C ARG A 81 7.03 17.44 1.91
N LEU A 82 6.68 18.41 1.09
CA LEU A 82 6.24 18.16 -0.26
C LEU A 82 7.41 17.83 -1.17
N TRP A 83 7.23 16.84 -2.06
CA TRP A 83 8.06 16.66 -3.24
C TRP A 83 7.17 16.63 -4.49
N GLN A 84 7.63 17.16 -5.61
CA GLN A 84 6.87 17.25 -6.87
C GLN A 84 7.49 16.46 -8.01
N ASN A 85 8.80 16.23 -7.96
CA ASN A 85 9.53 15.54 -9.01
C ASN A 85 10.47 14.47 -8.43
N PRO A 86 10.96 13.55 -9.28
CA PRO A 86 11.88 12.50 -8.85
C PRO A 86 13.20 13.02 -8.26
N ASP A 87 13.67 14.19 -8.68
CA ASP A 87 14.95 14.74 -8.22
C ASP A 87 14.84 15.31 -6.81
N GLU A 88 13.73 15.97 -6.47
CA GLU A 88 13.38 16.36 -5.10
C GLU A 88 13.24 15.15 -4.20
N LEU A 89 12.56 14.10 -4.66
CA LEU A 89 12.45 12.84 -3.92
C LEU A 89 13.84 12.24 -3.64
N ARG A 90 14.70 12.17 -4.66
CA ARG A 90 16.08 11.66 -4.51
C ARG A 90 16.87 12.52 -3.54
N ALA A 91 16.75 13.83 -3.59
CA ALA A 91 17.42 14.74 -2.66
C ALA A 91 16.99 14.46 -1.21
N ILE A 92 15.68 14.29 -0.95
CA ILE A 92 15.14 13.96 0.38
C ILE A 92 15.72 12.63 0.88
N LEU A 93 15.77 11.62 0.02
CA LEU A 93 16.29 10.28 0.36
C LEU A 93 17.79 10.29 0.64
N LEU A 94 18.59 10.90 -0.24
CA LEU A 94 20.06 10.96 -0.12
C LEU A 94 20.49 11.75 1.12
N LYS A 95 19.81 12.86 1.40
CA LYS A 95 20.09 13.70 2.57
C LYS A 95 19.45 13.17 3.85
N LYS A 96 18.68 12.08 3.78
CA LYS A 96 17.91 11.50 4.91
C LYS A 96 17.07 12.55 5.64
N GLU A 97 16.45 13.44 4.88
CA GLU A 97 15.70 14.60 5.41
C GLU A 97 14.29 14.23 5.89
N ALA A 98 13.84 13.00 5.63
CA ALA A 98 12.52 12.49 6.03
C ALA A 98 12.63 11.14 6.73
N HIS A 99 11.77 10.94 7.73
CA HIS A 99 11.66 9.68 8.48
C HIS A 99 10.70 8.70 7.80
N ILE A 100 9.62 9.25 7.22
CA ILE A 100 8.62 8.51 6.45
C ILE A 100 8.54 9.15 5.08
N VAL A 101 8.53 8.36 4.02
CA VAL A 101 8.38 8.85 2.64
C VAL A 101 7.27 8.07 1.94
N ALA A 102 6.23 8.78 1.52
CA ALA A 102 5.21 8.26 0.63
C ALA A 102 5.75 8.27 -0.80
N ILE A 103 5.94 7.08 -1.37
CA ILE A 103 6.39 6.85 -2.75
C ILE A 103 5.64 5.67 -3.36
N PRO A 104 5.58 5.59 -4.70
CA PRO A 104 5.11 4.38 -5.38
C PRO A 104 5.86 3.12 -4.90
N THR A 105 5.13 2.03 -4.68
CA THR A 105 5.67 0.76 -4.16
C THR A 105 6.76 0.16 -5.06
N ASN A 106 6.63 0.37 -6.37
CA ASN A 106 7.60 -0.06 -7.37
C ASN A 106 8.93 0.73 -7.25
N VAL A 107 8.88 2.03 -6.97
CA VAL A 107 10.06 2.86 -6.69
C VAL A 107 10.70 2.43 -5.37
N ALA A 108 9.91 2.15 -4.34
CA ALA A 108 10.41 1.63 -3.07
C ALA A 108 11.14 0.29 -3.25
N ALA A 109 10.56 -0.66 -4.00
CA ALA A 109 11.19 -1.95 -4.28
C ALA A 109 12.55 -1.78 -4.99
N ASN A 110 12.61 -0.90 -5.99
CA ASN A 110 13.86 -0.61 -6.69
C ASN A 110 14.95 0.01 -5.79
N LEU A 111 14.57 0.91 -4.88
CA LEU A 111 15.51 1.50 -3.93
C LEU A 111 16.03 0.46 -2.93
N TYR A 112 15.16 -0.41 -2.43
CA TYR A 112 15.53 -1.51 -1.54
C TYR A 112 16.50 -2.48 -2.23
N ASN A 113 16.22 -2.88 -3.47
CA ASN A 113 17.10 -3.75 -4.27
C ASN A 113 18.46 -3.10 -4.57
N LYS A 114 18.53 -1.77 -4.54
CA LYS A 114 19.78 -0.99 -4.67
C LYS A 114 20.50 -0.77 -3.34
N GLY A 115 20.09 -1.45 -2.28
CA GLY A 115 20.74 -1.39 -0.96
C GLY A 115 20.43 -0.13 -0.16
N GLN A 116 19.40 0.64 -0.49
CA GLN A 116 18.95 1.73 0.36
C GLN A 116 18.29 1.18 1.62
N ASP A 117 18.63 1.74 2.78
CA ASP A 117 18.02 1.37 4.07
C ASP A 117 16.62 1.98 4.19
N ILE A 118 15.67 1.34 3.52
CA ILE A 118 14.25 1.69 3.55
C ILE A 118 13.44 0.44 3.92
N LYS A 119 12.32 0.66 4.61
CA LYS A 119 11.39 -0.40 5.01
C LYS A 119 9.98 0.01 4.64
N LEU A 120 9.20 -0.94 4.15
CA LEU A 120 7.78 -0.73 3.87
C LEU A 120 7.02 -0.65 5.19
N LEU A 121 6.39 0.49 5.45
CA LEU A 121 5.55 0.69 6.63
C LEU A 121 4.11 0.24 6.37
N ASN A 122 3.50 0.73 5.28
CA ASN A 122 2.11 0.45 4.92
C ASN A 122 1.86 0.76 3.43
N VAL A 123 0.77 0.23 2.88
CA VAL A 123 0.19 0.59 1.58
C VAL A 123 -1.24 1.11 1.83
N PRO A 124 -1.44 2.45 1.96
CA PRO A 124 -2.73 3.01 2.35
C PRO A 124 -3.76 3.09 1.22
N ILE A 125 -3.33 2.91 -0.04
CA ILE A 125 -4.16 3.12 -1.22
C ILE A 125 -4.21 1.87 -2.07
N TRP A 126 -5.43 1.44 -2.41
CA TRP A 126 -5.72 0.28 -3.24
C TRP A 126 -6.76 0.64 -4.30
N GLY A 127 -6.75 -0.07 -5.43
CA GLY A 127 -7.81 0.04 -6.44
C GLY A 127 -7.85 1.37 -7.20
N ILE A 128 -6.71 2.04 -7.39
CA ILE A 128 -6.65 3.34 -8.09
C ILE A 128 -6.40 3.24 -9.61
N LEU A 129 -6.20 2.03 -10.12
CA LEU A 129 -5.95 1.79 -11.54
C LEU A 129 -7.10 0.95 -12.10
N GLU A 130 -7.77 1.49 -13.10
CA GLU A 130 -8.86 0.84 -13.81
C GLU A 130 -8.64 0.94 -15.32
N ILE A 131 -9.11 -0.08 -16.04
CA ILE A 131 -9.13 -0.07 -17.50
C ILE A 131 -10.54 0.29 -17.93
N ILE A 132 -10.66 1.36 -18.70
CA ILE A 132 -11.94 1.83 -19.21
C ILE A 132 -11.96 1.61 -20.72
N THR A 133 -13.03 1.00 -21.21
CA THR A 133 -13.24 0.73 -22.64
C THR A 133 -14.64 1.14 -23.06
N ARG A 134 -14.78 1.54 -24.32
CA ARG A 134 -16.09 1.76 -24.96
C ARG A 134 -16.62 0.49 -25.64
N ASP A 135 -15.76 -0.51 -25.83
CA ASP A 135 -16.10 -1.79 -26.46
C ASP A 135 -16.74 -2.72 -25.42
N LYS A 136 -18.02 -3.07 -25.65
CA LYS A 136 -18.81 -3.93 -24.75
C LYS A 136 -18.37 -5.40 -24.78
N ASN A 137 -17.53 -5.78 -25.75
CA ASN A 137 -17.02 -7.15 -25.88
C ASN A 137 -15.82 -7.41 -24.96
N ILE A 138 -15.13 -6.36 -24.52
CA ILE A 138 -13.97 -6.46 -23.62
C ILE A 138 -14.50 -6.51 -22.17
N LYS A 139 -14.36 -7.65 -21.51
CA LYS A 139 -14.87 -7.87 -20.14
C LYS A 139 -13.79 -8.35 -19.17
N THR A 140 -12.71 -8.90 -19.69
CA THR A 140 -11.59 -9.46 -18.95
C THR A 140 -10.28 -8.88 -19.46
N ILE A 141 -9.20 -9.04 -18.69
CA ILE A 141 -7.86 -8.62 -19.12
C ILE A 141 -7.44 -9.39 -20.39
N ASN A 142 -7.77 -10.68 -20.48
CA ASN A 142 -7.47 -11.52 -21.65
C ASN A 142 -8.07 -10.98 -22.96
N ASP A 143 -9.22 -10.30 -22.89
CA ASP A 143 -9.88 -9.72 -24.07
C ASP A 143 -9.09 -8.53 -24.65
N LEU A 144 -8.12 -7.99 -23.90
CA LEU A 144 -7.21 -6.92 -24.36
C LEU A 144 -6.08 -7.44 -25.25
N LYS A 145 -5.93 -8.76 -25.40
CA LYS A 145 -4.86 -9.33 -26.21
C LYS A 145 -4.96 -8.87 -27.67
N GLY A 146 -3.88 -8.28 -28.16
CA GLY A 146 -3.80 -7.72 -29.52
C GLY A 146 -4.35 -6.31 -29.67
N TYR A 147 -4.92 -5.72 -28.61
CA TYR A 147 -5.33 -4.31 -28.59
C TYR A 147 -4.20 -3.41 -28.07
N SER A 148 -4.15 -2.19 -28.60
CA SER A 148 -3.31 -1.13 -28.07
C SER A 148 -4.01 -0.42 -26.92
N VAL A 149 -3.38 -0.40 -25.74
CA VAL A 149 -3.89 0.31 -24.55
C VAL A 149 -3.28 1.70 -24.49
N VAL A 150 -4.14 2.73 -24.39
CA VAL A 150 -3.71 4.12 -24.20
C VAL A 150 -3.58 4.39 -22.70
N ILE A 151 -2.44 4.94 -22.29
CA ILE A 151 -2.16 5.27 -20.89
C ILE A 151 -1.96 6.77 -20.80
N LEU A 152 -2.68 7.41 -19.87
CA LEU A 152 -2.52 8.83 -19.57
C LEU A 152 -1.27 9.03 -18.71
N VAL A 153 -0.10 9.14 -19.35
CA VAL A 153 1.12 9.57 -18.67
C VAL A 153 1.23 11.08 -18.83
N ASN A 154 1.05 11.81 -17.74
CA ASN A 154 1.33 13.24 -17.69
C ASN A 154 2.72 13.42 -17.08
N ASN A 155 3.68 13.84 -17.90
CA ASN A 155 5.09 14.17 -17.60
C ASN A 155 6.14 13.09 -17.95
N PRO A 156 6.99 13.32 -18.97
CA PRO A 156 8.06 12.41 -19.34
C PRO A 156 9.01 12.10 -18.16
N GLN A 157 9.41 13.05 -17.32
CA GLN A 157 10.46 12.85 -16.31
C GLN A 157 10.20 11.75 -15.23
N THR A 158 9.00 11.16 -15.17
CA THR A 158 8.62 10.02 -14.30
C THR A 158 9.04 8.63 -14.84
N TRP A 159 9.83 8.57 -15.93
CA TRP A 159 10.19 7.38 -16.71
C TRP A 159 10.53 6.08 -15.95
N GLN A 160 11.08 6.11 -14.73
CA GLN A 160 11.39 4.86 -14.01
C GLN A 160 10.15 4.18 -13.40
N GLY A 161 9.11 4.94 -13.06
CA GLY A 161 7.84 4.40 -12.54
C GLY A 161 6.86 4.00 -13.64
N ALA A 162 6.74 4.84 -14.68
CA ALA A 162 5.82 4.63 -15.79
C ALA A 162 6.29 3.55 -16.77
N ALA A 163 7.60 3.42 -17.02
CA ALA A 163 8.13 2.31 -17.84
C ALA A 163 7.81 0.95 -17.20
N MET A 164 7.95 0.85 -15.87
CA MET A 164 7.63 -0.38 -15.15
C MET A 164 6.12 -0.66 -15.12
N GLN A 165 5.26 0.36 -15.09
CA GLN A 165 3.81 0.16 -15.27
C GLN A 165 3.48 -0.30 -16.69
N ASN A 166 4.11 0.25 -17.71
CA ASN A 166 3.99 -0.23 -19.08
C ASN A 166 4.46 -1.67 -19.23
N ASP A 167 5.56 -2.04 -18.56
CA ASP A 167 6.08 -3.41 -18.60
C ASP A 167 5.19 -4.37 -17.82
N ILE A 168 4.61 -3.95 -16.69
CA ILE A 168 3.59 -4.72 -15.96
C ILE A 168 2.33 -4.88 -16.80
N ILE A 169 1.83 -3.83 -17.45
CA ILE A 169 0.64 -3.90 -18.30
C ILE A 169 0.92 -4.77 -19.54
N LYS A 170 2.08 -4.61 -20.19
CA LYS A 170 2.50 -5.48 -21.30
C LYS A 170 2.62 -6.93 -20.85
N TRP A 171 3.21 -7.18 -19.68
CA TRP A 171 3.32 -8.51 -19.09
C TRP A 171 1.94 -9.09 -18.76
N LEU A 172 1.04 -8.30 -18.20
CA LEU A 172 -0.34 -8.71 -17.92
C LEU A 172 -1.09 -9.05 -19.22
N VAL A 173 -1.00 -8.20 -20.25
CA VAL A 173 -1.62 -8.43 -21.57
C VAL A 173 -0.99 -9.62 -22.33
N GLN A 174 0.28 -9.93 -22.07
CA GLN A 174 0.96 -11.06 -22.72
C GLN A 174 0.70 -12.39 -22.02
N ASN A 175 0.54 -12.39 -20.70
CA ASN A 175 0.51 -13.60 -19.87
C ASN A 175 -0.87 -13.94 -19.30
N TYR A 176 -1.84 -13.04 -19.44
CA TYR A 176 -3.26 -13.29 -19.19
C TYR A 176 -4.01 -12.91 -20.46
#